data_AF-A0A4V1Q562-F1
#
_entry.id   AF-A0A4V1Q562-F1
#
_cell.length_a   1.000
_cell.length_b   1.000
_cell.length_c   1.000
_cell.angle_alpha   90.00
_cell.angle_beta   90.00
_cell.angle_gamma   90.00
#
_symmetry.space_group_name_H-M   'P 1'
#
loop_
_entity.id
_entity.type
_entity.pdbx_description
1 polymer ?
#
loop_
_entity_poly.entity_id
_entity_poly.type
_entity_poly.pdbx_seq_one_letter_code
_entity_poly.pdbx_strand_id
1 'polypeptide(L)'
;MASLTRLGALAQRSPRYARSFATTNARRAEVTPTPAAVVVQKKPIGGFRGGIVGFLFGFSLASSLAAYHLLEEYQRASAALQASVDELKVSTEKVSSHVRRIEAVEKDLQALTNASASKEDISKVRAEVKKLYDGLHVEFLDLRSHVWGIQQDLHKLSKKDSTSVRI
;
A
#
# COMPACT_ATOMS: atom_id res chain seq x y z
N MET A 1 38.75 -21.70 25.75
CA MET A 1 39.84 -20.73 25.51
C MET A 1 39.25 -19.52 24.82
N ALA A 2 39.30 -18.36 25.49
CA ALA A 2 39.01 -16.97 25.06
C ALA A 2 37.63 -16.69 24.40
N SER A 3 36.65 -15.99 25.00
CA SER A 3 36.60 -14.63 25.57
C SER A 3 36.86 -13.49 24.57
N LEU A 4 36.17 -12.35 24.80
CA LEU A 4 36.21 -11.02 24.15
C LEU A 4 35.06 -10.79 23.14
N THR A 5 34.28 -9.70 23.16
CA THR A 5 34.35 -8.43 23.91
C THR A 5 33.01 -7.71 23.81
N ARG A 6 32.54 -7.16 24.94
CA ARG A 6 31.47 -6.15 25.02
C ARG A 6 31.96 -4.86 24.35
N LEU A 7 31.20 -4.32 23.39
CA LEU A 7 31.39 -2.94 22.93
C LEU A 7 30.51 -2.02 23.80
N GLY A 8 31.16 -1.12 24.54
CA GLY A 8 30.51 -0.15 25.40
C GLY A 8 29.80 0.93 24.58
N ALA A 9 28.53 1.19 24.92
CA ALA A 9 27.79 2.34 24.44
C ALA A 9 28.43 3.62 25.00
N LEU A 10 28.94 4.49 24.11
CA LEU A 10 29.35 5.83 24.47
C LEU A 10 28.11 6.63 24.88
N ALA A 11 28.00 6.96 26.16
CA ALA A 11 27.08 7.96 26.65
C ALA A 11 27.51 9.33 26.08
N GLN A 12 26.79 9.83 25.07
CA GLN A 12 26.88 11.22 24.63
C GLN A 12 26.46 12.14 25.77
N ARG A 13 27.46 12.77 26.39
CA ARG A 13 27.25 13.78 27.42
C ARG A 13 27.09 15.13 26.73
N SER A 14 25.84 15.57 26.60
CA SER A 14 25.51 16.92 26.10
C SER A 14 26.24 17.98 26.93
N PRO A 15 26.80 19.03 26.31
CA PRO A 15 27.41 20.13 27.05
C PRO A 15 26.31 20.85 27.83
N ARG A 16 26.36 20.75 29.17
CA ARG A 16 25.57 21.62 30.03
C ARG A 16 26.12 23.02 29.86
N TYR A 17 25.34 23.90 29.24
CA TYR A 17 25.64 25.33 29.19
C TYR A 17 25.53 25.88 30.62
N ALA A 18 26.62 25.83 31.38
CA ALA A 18 26.70 26.42 32.69
C ALA A 18 26.69 27.93 32.51
N ARG A 19 25.56 28.58 32.79
CA ARG A 19 25.50 30.03 32.95
C ARG A 19 26.38 30.40 34.14
N SER A 20 27.57 30.94 33.87
CA SER A 20 28.42 31.56 34.88
C SER A 20 27.75 32.84 35.36
N PHE A 21 27.28 32.86 36.61
CA PHE A 21 26.95 34.12 37.28
C PHE A 21 28.27 34.79 37.67
N ALA A 22 28.69 35.79 36.90
CA ALA A 22 29.82 36.65 37.23
C ALA A 22 29.37 37.63 38.32
N THR A 23 29.66 37.32 39.59
CA THR A 23 29.55 38.30 40.66
C THR A 23 30.83 39.13 40.66
N THR A 24 30.87 40.22 39.91
CA THR A 24 31.93 41.23 40.06
C THR A 24 31.81 41.83 41.46
N ASN A 25 32.78 41.54 42.33
CA ASN A 25 32.98 42.31 43.56
C ASN A 25 33.25 43.76 43.16
N ALA A 26 32.31 44.66 43.45
CA ALA A 26 32.51 46.09 43.29
C ALA A 26 33.73 46.50 44.14
N ARG A 27 34.82 46.84 43.45
CA ARG A 27 36.02 47.39 44.07
C ARG A 27 35.64 48.67 44.82
N ARG A 28 35.59 48.58 46.15
CA ARG A 28 35.53 49.74 47.05
C ARG A 28 36.88 50.43 46.95
N ALA A 29 36.94 51.54 46.21
CA ALA A 29 38.08 52.44 46.25
C ALA A 29 38.16 53.02 47.67
N GLU A 30 39.29 52.81 48.34
CA GLU A 30 39.61 53.52 49.58
C GLU A 30 39.74 55.01 49.26
N VAL A 31 38.80 55.79 49.80
CA VAL A 31 38.89 57.26 49.83
C VAL A 31 39.39 57.64 51.21
N THR A 32 40.56 58.28 51.24
CA THR A 32 41.22 58.94 52.36
C THR A 32 40.26 59.85 53.13
N PRO A 33 40.31 59.92 54.48
CA PRO A 33 39.26 60.58 55.26
C PRO A 33 39.40 62.10 55.20
N THR A 34 38.37 62.78 54.70
CA THR A 34 38.12 64.21 54.95
C THR A 34 36.66 64.37 55.42
N PRO A 35 36.39 65.26 56.39
CA PRO A 35 35.20 65.17 57.22
C PRO A 35 33.95 65.82 56.59
N ALA A 36 32.80 65.22 56.92
CA ALA A 36 31.47 65.83 56.90
C ALA A 36 30.86 66.24 55.54
N ALA A 37 30.34 65.23 54.82
CA ALA A 37 29.05 65.38 54.15
C ALA A 37 28.28 64.07 54.33
N VAL A 38 27.25 64.10 55.17
CA VAL A 38 26.31 62.98 55.39
C VAL A 38 25.57 62.74 54.08
N VAL A 39 26.13 61.91 53.20
CA VAL A 39 25.39 61.37 52.06
C VAL A 39 24.41 60.37 52.65
N VAL A 40 23.18 60.83 52.87
CA VAL A 40 22.04 59.97 53.16
C VAL A 40 22.00 58.91 52.07
N GLN A 41 22.46 57.70 52.39
CA GLN A 41 22.30 56.54 51.52
C GLN A 41 20.79 56.35 51.34
N LYS A 42 20.25 56.86 50.23
CA LYS A 42 18.86 56.61 49.85
C LYS A 42 18.75 55.10 49.69
N LYS A 43 18.04 54.47 50.63
CA LYS A 43 17.72 53.04 50.64
C LYS A 43 17.39 52.61 49.20
N PRO A 44 17.92 51.49 48.68
CA PRO A 44 17.68 51.05 47.30
C PRO A 44 16.23 50.54 47.17
N ILE A 45 15.25 51.44 47.24
CA ILE A 45 13.82 51.18 47.07
C ILE A 45 13.53 51.16 45.57
N GLY A 46 14.19 50.28 44.82
CA GLY A 46 14.19 50.33 43.35
C GLY A 46 14.17 48.98 42.64
N GLY A 47 14.92 47.99 43.15
CA GLY A 47 15.04 46.69 42.49
C GLY A 47 13.70 45.93 42.41
N PHE A 48 12.93 45.92 43.51
CA PHE A 48 11.62 45.26 43.55
C PHE A 48 10.53 45.97 42.73
N ARG A 49 10.53 47.31 42.68
CA ARG A 49 9.53 48.07 41.92
C ARG A 49 9.77 47.99 40.41
N GLY A 50 11.02 48.02 39.98
CA GLY A 50 11.40 47.79 38.57
C GLY A 50 11.24 46.32 38.16
N GLY A 51 11.50 45.39 39.07
CA GLY A 51 11.35 43.95 38.84
C GLY A 51 9.91 43.55 38.52
N ILE A 52 8.92 44.07 39.24
CA ILE A 52 7.50 43.77 38.99
C ILE A 52 7.04 44.33 37.64
N VAL A 53 7.39 45.57 37.32
CA VAL A 53 7.01 46.20 36.04
C VAL A 53 7.70 45.51 34.86
N GLY A 54 8.99 45.21 34.99
CA GLY A 54 9.75 44.47 33.98
C GLY A 54 9.28 43.02 33.82
N PHE A 55 8.89 42.36 34.92
CA PHE A 55 8.31 41.02 34.91
C PHE A 55 6.96 41.00 34.19
N LEU A 56 6.06 41.94 34.50
CA LEU A 56 4.76 42.01 33.82
C LEU A 56 4.92 42.33 32.34
N PHE A 57 5.84 43.23 31.98
CA PHE A 57 6.11 43.56 30.59
C PHE A 57 6.73 42.39 29.82
N GLY A 58 7.74 41.73 30.42
CA GLY A 58 8.36 40.54 29.84
C GLY A 58 7.40 39.35 29.76
N PHE A 59 6.56 39.15 30.78
CA PHE A 59 5.53 38.13 30.79
C PHE A 59 4.44 38.40 29.76
N SER A 60 4.03 39.66 29.56
CA SER A 60 3.07 40.02 28.52
C SER A 60 3.62 39.80 27.11
N LEU A 61 4.87 40.20 26.84
CA LEU A 61 5.53 39.89 25.56
C LEU A 61 5.72 38.38 25.36
N ALA A 62 6.23 37.68 26.37
CA ALA A 62 6.43 36.23 26.30
C ALA A 62 5.11 35.49 26.12
N SER A 63 4.04 35.92 26.81
CA SER A 63 2.69 35.36 26.65
C SER A 63 2.10 35.66 25.28
N SER A 64 2.37 36.84 24.71
CA SER A 64 1.94 37.19 23.36
C SER A 64 2.67 36.34 22.31
N LEU A 65 4.00 36.18 22.45
CA LEU A 65 4.79 35.32 21.57
C LEU A 65 4.39 33.84 21.70
N ALA A 66 4.16 33.36 22.92
CA ALA A 66 3.67 32.00 23.15
C ALA A 66 2.29 31.80 22.50
N ALA A 67 1.39 32.78 22.60
CA ALA A 67 0.09 32.72 21.93
C ALA A 67 0.23 32.66 20.39
N TYR A 68 1.21 33.37 19.81
CA TYR A 68 1.51 33.29 18.38
C TYR A 68 2.05 31.92 17.96
N HIS A 69 2.99 31.33 18.72
CA HIS A 69 3.54 30.01 18.42
C HIS A 69 2.49 28.89 18.51
N LEU A 70 1.61 28.92 19.51
CA LEU A 70 0.52 27.96 19.62
C LEU A 70 -0.42 28.01 18.42
N LEU A 71 -0.70 29.21 17.89
CA LEU A 71 -1.58 29.38 16.75
C LEU A 71 -0.99 28.75 15.49
N GLU A 72 0.32 28.91 15.29
CA GLU A 72 1.05 28.39 14.13
C GLU A 72 1.14 26.84 14.16
N GLU A 73 1.38 26.26 15.33
CA GLU A 73 1.35 24.81 15.53
C GLU A 73 -0.04 24.22 15.35
N TYR A 74 -1.09 24.92 15.83
CA TYR A 74 -2.47 24.50 15.61
C TYR A 74 -2.88 24.55 14.13
N GLN A 75 -2.41 25.56 13.40
CA GLN A 75 -2.67 25.72 11.97
C GLN A 75 -1.92 24.67 11.14
N ARG A 76 -0.66 24.35 11.50
CA ARG A 76 0.10 23.25 10.89
C ARG A 76 -0.52 21.89 11.17
N ALA A 77 -0.98 21.64 12.39
CA ALA A 77 -1.67 20.38 12.74
C ALA A 77 -2.98 20.23 11.96
N SER A 78 -3.74 21.32 11.81
CA SER A 78 -4.98 21.34 11.04
C SER A 78 -4.73 21.11 9.54
N ALA A 79 -3.68 21.71 8.99
CA ALA A 79 -3.25 21.49 7.60
C ALA A 79 -2.81 20.03 7.36
N ALA A 80 -2.06 19.44 8.30
CA ALA A 80 -1.66 18.04 8.23
C ALA A 80 -2.88 17.09 8.32
N LEU A 81 -3.83 17.39 9.21
CA LEU A 81 -5.06 16.61 9.35
C LEU A 81 -5.90 16.66 8.07
N GLN A 82 -6.01 17.84 7.44
CA GLN A 82 -6.73 18.00 6.18
C GLN A 82 -6.05 17.26 5.03
N ALA A 83 -4.73 17.28 4.96
CA ALA A 83 -3.96 16.48 3.99
C ALA A 83 -4.21 14.98 4.16
N SER A 84 -4.23 14.47 5.40
CA SER A 84 -4.53 13.06 5.66
C SER A 84 -5.97 12.67 5.32
N VAL A 85 -6.94 13.57 5.52
CA VAL A 85 -8.33 13.33 5.12
C VAL A 85 -8.47 13.29 3.60
N ASP A 86 -7.81 14.17 2.87
CA ASP A 86 -7.87 14.18 1.40
C ASP A 86 -7.13 12.97 0.80
N GLU A 87 -6.00 12.56 1.38
CA GLU A 87 -5.33 11.30 1.03
C GLU A 87 -6.24 10.09 1.28
N LEU A 88 -6.93 10.05 2.42
CA LEU A 88 -7.86 8.97 2.76
C LEU A 88 -9.09 8.95 1.84
N LYS A 89 -9.61 10.11 1.42
CA LYS A 89 -10.68 10.19 0.42
C LYS A 89 -10.23 9.60 -0.91
N VAL A 90 -9.05 9.99 -1.39
CA VAL A 90 -8.47 9.45 -2.63
C VAL A 90 -8.24 7.94 -2.53
N SER A 91 -7.74 7.46 -1.39
CA SER A 91 -7.58 6.03 -1.13
C SER A 91 -8.93 5.29 -1.12
N THR A 92 -9.96 5.88 -0.53
CA THR A 92 -11.32 5.33 -0.49
C THR A 92 -11.95 5.30 -1.89
N GLU A 93 -11.75 6.34 -2.70
CA GLU A 93 -12.21 6.39 -4.09
C GLU A 93 -11.54 5.31 -4.93
N LYS A 94 -10.22 5.10 -4.74
CA LYS A 94 -9.48 4.00 -5.39
C LYS A 94 -10.03 2.64 -4.96
N VAL A 95 -10.25 2.40 -3.66
CA VAL A 95 -10.85 1.16 -3.16
C VAL A 95 -12.25 0.96 -3.74
N SER A 96 -13.09 2.00 -3.79
CA SER A 96 -14.42 1.93 -4.42
C SER A 96 -14.34 1.59 -5.92
N SER A 97 -13.37 2.16 -6.64
CA SER A 97 -13.13 1.83 -8.04
C SER A 97 -12.67 0.37 -8.23
N HIS A 98 -11.85 -0.16 -7.33
CA HIS A 98 -11.42 -1.55 -7.34
C HIS A 98 -12.57 -2.49 -7.06
N VAL A 99 -13.43 -2.18 -6.08
CA VAL A 99 -14.66 -2.97 -5.81
C VAL A 99 -15.55 -3.02 -7.04
N ARG A 100 -15.82 -1.88 -7.71
CA ARG A 100 -16.61 -1.86 -8.95
C ARG A 100 -15.99 -2.69 -10.08
N ARG A 101 -14.66 -2.68 -10.21
CA ARG A 101 -13.95 -3.51 -11.20
C ARG A 101 -14.04 -5.00 -10.87
N ILE A 102 -13.95 -5.36 -9.58
CA ILE A 102 -14.11 -6.74 -9.12
C ILE A 102 -15.53 -7.22 -9.42
N GLU A 103 -16.57 -6.44 -9.11
CA GLU A 103 -17.96 -6.78 -9.42
C GLU A 103 -18.21 -6.97 -10.93
N ALA A 104 -17.56 -6.18 -11.79
CA ALA A 104 -17.63 -6.35 -13.23
C ALA A 104 -16.95 -7.65 -13.67
N VAL A 105 -15.74 -7.92 -13.18
CA VAL A 105 -14.99 -9.14 -13.49
C VAL A 105 -15.73 -10.39 -12.98
N GLU A 106 -16.37 -10.33 -11.82
CA GLU A 106 -17.19 -11.43 -11.29
C GLU A 106 -18.40 -11.72 -12.18
N LYS A 107 -19.09 -10.67 -12.65
CA LYS A 107 -20.20 -10.83 -13.62
C LYS A 107 -19.72 -11.42 -14.94
N ASP A 108 -18.59 -10.95 -15.45
CA ASP A 108 -18.00 -11.47 -16.69
C ASP A 108 -17.57 -12.92 -16.52
N LEU A 109 -16.96 -13.29 -15.38
CA LEU A 109 -16.58 -14.67 -15.07
C LEU A 109 -17.84 -15.55 -14.94
N GLN A 110 -18.93 -15.05 -14.36
CA GLN A 110 -20.20 -15.75 -14.30
C GLN A 110 -20.86 -15.92 -15.69
N ALA A 111 -20.75 -14.92 -16.57
CA ALA A 111 -21.19 -15.05 -17.95
C ALA A 111 -20.31 -16.05 -18.73
N LEU A 112 -18.99 -15.98 -18.55
CA LEU A 112 -18.03 -16.88 -19.19
C LEU A 112 -18.21 -18.32 -18.70
N THR A 113 -18.42 -18.58 -17.41
CA THR A 113 -18.63 -19.95 -16.92
C THR A 113 -19.89 -20.58 -17.51
N ASN A 114 -20.98 -19.80 -17.63
CA ASN A 114 -22.22 -20.27 -18.26
C ASN A 114 -22.07 -20.48 -19.78
N ALA A 115 -21.25 -19.68 -20.45
CA ALA A 115 -20.98 -19.79 -21.88
C ALA A 115 -19.85 -20.78 -22.22
N SER A 116 -18.98 -21.09 -21.26
CA SER A 116 -17.82 -21.94 -21.47
C SER A 116 -18.26 -23.39 -21.59
N ALA A 117 -17.79 -24.06 -22.64
CA ALA A 117 -18.00 -25.49 -22.81
C ALA A 117 -17.30 -26.23 -21.67
N SER A 118 -18.08 -26.92 -20.86
CA SER A 118 -17.55 -27.73 -19.76
C SER A 118 -16.71 -28.88 -20.31
N LYS A 119 -15.76 -29.38 -19.52
CA LYS A 119 -14.93 -30.53 -19.90
C LYS A 119 -15.79 -31.77 -20.19
N GLU A 120 -16.93 -31.84 -19.50
CA GLU A 120 -17.97 -32.83 -19.65
C GLU A 120 -18.57 -32.77 -21.06
N ASP A 121 -18.88 -31.58 -21.58
CA ASP A 121 -19.43 -31.41 -22.93
C ASP A 121 -18.42 -31.80 -24.01
N ILE A 122 -17.14 -31.48 -23.83
CA ILE A 122 -16.07 -31.94 -24.73
C ILE A 122 -15.98 -33.47 -24.74
N SER A 123 -16.13 -34.11 -23.57
CA SER A 123 -16.11 -35.58 -23.48
C SER A 123 -17.32 -36.23 -24.16
N LYS A 124 -18.52 -35.62 -24.07
CA LYS A 124 -19.72 -36.06 -24.76
C LYS A 124 -19.57 -35.93 -26.28
N VAL A 125 -19.11 -34.77 -26.76
CA VAL A 125 -18.84 -34.54 -28.19
C VAL A 125 -17.83 -35.55 -28.72
N ARG A 126 -16.74 -35.83 -27.98
CA ARG A 126 -15.77 -36.86 -28.38
C ARG A 126 -16.41 -38.25 -28.48
N ALA A 127 -17.32 -38.58 -27.56
CA ALA A 127 -18.05 -39.84 -27.60
C ALA A 127 -19.02 -39.91 -28.80
N GLU A 128 -19.73 -38.82 -29.11
CA GLU A 128 -20.60 -38.73 -30.28
C GLU A 128 -19.82 -38.84 -31.59
N VAL A 129 -18.69 -38.14 -31.71
CA VAL A 129 -17.78 -38.24 -32.87
C VAL A 129 -17.28 -39.67 -33.05
N LYS A 130 -16.89 -40.35 -31.95
CA LYS A 130 -16.49 -41.75 -32.01
C LYS A 130 -17.63 -42.65 -32.49
N LYS A 131 -18.85 -42.45 -32.00
CA LYS A 131 -20.03 -43.21 -32.44
C LYS A 131 -20.32 -43.00 -33.93
N LEU A 132 -20.21 -41.76 -34.42
CA LEU A 132 -20.40 -41.46 -35.85
C LEU A 132 -19.32 -42.13 -36.70
N TYR A 133 -18.07 -42.13 -36.25
CA TYR A 133 -16.97 -42.81 -36.94
C TYR A 133 -17.21 -44.33 -37.01
N ASP A 134 -17.55 -44.94 -35.87
CA ASP A 134 -17.81 -46.38 -35.80
C ASP A 134 -19.02 -46.75 -36.67
N GLY A 135 -20.09 -45.94 -36.64
CA GLY A 135 -21.26 -46.13 -37.50
C GLY A 135 -20.93 -46.04 -38.99
N LEU A 136 -20.20 -45.00 -39.40
CA LEU A 136 -19.75 -44.84 -40.79
C LEU A 136 -18.83 -46.00 -41.23
N HIS A 137 -18.00 -46.53 -40.33
CA HIS A 137 -17.15 -47.66 -40.62
C HIS A 137 -17.95 -48.96 -40.87
N VAL A 138 -19.03 -49.18 -40.11
CA VAL A 138 -19.94 -50.31 -40.32
C VAL A 138 -20.64 -50.19 -41.66
N GLU A 139 -21.18 -49.03 -42.00
CA GLU A 139 -21.80 -48.77 -43.30
C GLU A 139 -20.82 -49.01 -44.45
N PHE A 140 -19.56 -48.58 -44.31
CA PHE A 140 -18.52 -48.85 -45.32
C PHE A 140 -18.23 -50.34 -45.50
N LEU A 141 -18.17 -51.10 -44.40
CA LEU A 141 -17.98 -52.55 -44.44
C LEU A 141 -19.17 -53.26 -45.08
N ASP A 142 -20.39 -52.84 -44.75
CA ASP A 142 -21.62 -53.36 -45.35
C ASP A 142 -21.65 -53.11 -46.85
N LEU A 143 -21.35 -51.87 -47.28
CA LEU A 143 -21.26 -51.50 -48.69
C LEU A 143 -20.24 -52.35 -49.45
N ARG A 144 -19.07 -52.62 -48.85
CA ARG A 144 -18.04 -53.48 -49.45
C ARG A 144 -18.51 -54.92 -49.58
N SER A 145 -19.23 -55.44 -48.58
CA SER A 145 -19.80 -56.79 -48.64
C SER A 145 -20.86 -56.91 -49.73
N HIS A 146 -21.70 -55.87 -49.89
CA HIS A 146 -22.73 -55.79 -50.91
C HIS A 146 -22.13 -55.76 -52.33
N VAL A 147 -21.10 -54.94 -52.54
CA VAL A 147 -20.35 -54.91 -53.82
C VAL A 147 -19.71 -56.26 -54.12
N TRP A 148 -19.14 -56.92 -53.12
CA TRP A 148 -18.53 -58.23 -53.30
C TRP A 148 -19.56 -59.30 -53.70
N GLY A 149 -20.75 -59.29 -53.08
CA GLY A 149 -21.86 -60.17 -53.45
C GLY A 149 -22.31 -59.96 -54.90
N ILE A 150 -22.51 -58.72 -55.32
CA ILE A 150 -22.87 -58.37 -56.71
C ILE A 150 -21.81 -58.87 -57.70
N GLN A 151 -20.53 -58.67 -57.39
CA GLN A 151 -19.43 -59.14 -58.24
C GLN A 151 -19.42 -60.67 -58.37
N GLN A 152 -19.68 -61.39 -57.27
CA GLN A 152 -19.76 -62.85 -57.29
C GLN A 152 -20.94 -63.34 -58.14
N ASP A 153 -22.10 -62.70 -58.02
CA ASP A 153 -23.29 -63.07 -58.79
C ASP A 153 -23.13 -62.77 -60.28
N LEU A 154 -22.49 -61.66 -60.64
CA LEU A 154 -22.10 -61.35 -62.02
C LEU A 154 -21.16 -62.44 -62.56
N HIS A 155 -20.18 -62.89 -61.77
CA HIS A 155 -19.27 -63.95 -62.18
C HIS A 155 -19.97 -65.31 -62.34
N LYS A 156 -20.97 -65.63 -61.51
CA LYS A 156 -21.82 -66.82 -61.67
C LYS A 156 -22.65 -66.74 -62.96
N LEU A 157 -23.26 -65.59 -63.24
CA LEU A 157 -24.01 -65.35 -64.48
C LEU A 157 -23.12 -65.46 -65.72
N SER A 158 -21.96 -64.80 -65.70
CA SER A 158 -20.97 -64.86 -66.79
C SER A 158 -20.52 -66.30 -67.09
N LYS A 159 -20.28 -67.12 -66.06
CA LYS A 159 -19.97 -68.56 -66.23
C LYS A 159 -21.14 -69.35 -66.81
N LYS A 160 -22.36 -69.07 -66.36
CA LYS A 160 -23.57 -69.75 -66.86
C LYS A 160 -23.82 -69.44 -68.34
N ASP A 161 -23.68 -68.18 -68.74
CA ASP A 161 -23.85 -67.74 -70.14
C ASP A 161 -22.76 -68.31 -71.06
N SER A 162 -21.52 -68.38 -70.59
CA SER A 162 -20.43 -69.00 -71.36
C SER A 162 -20.58 -70.53 -71.52
N THR A 163 -21.32 -71.20 -70.62
CA THR A 163 -21.69 -72.61 -70.78
C THR A 163 -22.95 -72.84 -71.61
N SER A 164 -23.88 -71.89 -71.69
CA SER A 164 -25.13 -72.05 -72.45
C SER A 164 -24.99 -71.74 -73.94
N VAL A 165 -23.96 -71.00 -74.35
CA VAL A 165 -23.70 -70.63 -75.77
C VAL A 165 -22.86 -71.68 -76.52
N ARG A 166 -22.44 -72.79 -75.89
CA ARG A 166 -21.82 -73.92 -76.60
C ARG A 166 -22.88 -74.92 -77.08
N ILE A 167 -23.48 -74.64 -78.24
CA ILE A 167 -24.21 -75.62 -79.07
C ILE A 167 -23.50 -75.69 -80.42
#